data_AF-A0A034VI17-F1
#
_entry.id   AF-A0A034VI17-F1
#
_cell.length_a   1.000
_cell.length_b   1.000
_cell.length_c   1.000
_cell.angle_alpha   90.00
_cell.angle_beta   90.00
_cell.angle_gamma   90.00
#
_symmetry.space_group_name_H-M   'P 1'
#
loop_
_entity.id
_entity.type
_entity.pdbx_description
1 polymer ?
#
loop_
_entity_poly.entity_id
_entity_poly.type
_entity_poly.pdbx_seq_one_letter_code
_entity_poly.pdbx_strand_id
1 'polypeptide(L)'
;MAVFGVADYQTIDEIQQYQMGRYISSNEAVWRILSFPIHDWHPVVLHLAVHLENGQRVYFTADNIQQSAARPPRTTLTTFFELCETDEFARTLLYSEIPQYFTWNPSSKTFQRRKQGERVDGYPNVRKTDA
;
A
#
# COMPACT_ATOMS: atom_id res chain seq x y z
N MET A 1 -1.20 -29.41 -13.76
CA MET A 1 -2.02 -30.62 -13.98
C MET A 1 -2.54 -31.05 -12.62
N ALA A 2 -3.82 -30.82 -12.32
CA ALA A 2 -4.40 -31.29 -11.06
C ALA A 2 -4.75 -32.77 -11.26
N VAL A 3 -4.03 -33.65 -10.57
CA VAL A 3 -4.34 -35.09 -10.54
C VAL A 3 -5.43 -35.27 -9.50
N PHE A 4 -6.69 -35.25 -9.94
CA PHE A 4 -7.83 -35.62 -9.11
C PHE A 4 -7.92 -37.15 -9.08
N GLY A 5 -7.06 -37.77 -8.28
CA GLY A 5 -7.21 -39.17 -7.91
C GLY A 5 -8.33 -39.32 -6.89
N VAL A 6 -9.21 -40.30 -7.08
CA VAL A 6 -10.14 -40.74 -6.03
C VAL A 6 -9.30 -41.42 -4.96
N ALA A 7 -8.97 -40.69 -3.88
CA ALA A 7 -8.22 -41.20 -2.75
C ALA A 7 -9.15 -41.32 -1.53
N ASP A 8 -9.05 -42.43 -0.80
CA ASP A 8 -9.67 -42.58 0.52
C ASP A 8 -9.15 -41.48 1.45
N TYR A 9 -10.08 -40.73 2.06
CA TYR A 9 -9.82 -39.53 2.90
C TYR A 9 -8.85 -39.77 4.08
N GLN A 10 -8.53 -41.03 4.41
CA GLN A 10 -7.71 -41.40 5.56
C GLN A 10 -6.24 -41.72 5.25
N THR A 11 -5.81 -41.69 3.99
CA THR A 11 -4.42 -42.04 3.62
C THR A 11 -3.63 -40.78 3.26
N ILE A 12 -2.70 -40.37 4.13
CA ILE A 12 -1.80 -39.24 3.86
C ILE A 12 -0.64 -39.75 3.00
N ASP A 13 -0.62 -39.37 1.72
CA ASP A 13 0.51 -39.61 0.83
C ASP A 13 1.51 -38.44 0.92
N GLU A 14 2.51 -38.60 1.77
CA GLU A 14 3.58 -37.61 1.96
C GLU A 14 4.38 -37.34 0.67
N ILE A 15 4.52 -38.33 -0.22
CA ILE A 15 5.27 -38.19 -1.47
C ILE A 15 4.50 -37.29 -2.43
N GLN A 16 3.20 -37.53 -2.60
CA GLN A 16 2.35 -36.67 -3.41
C GLN A 16 2.30 -35.25 -2.84
N GLN A 17 2.15 -35.10 -1.53
CA GLN A 17 2.12 -33.79 -0.87
C GLN A 17 3.44 -33.03 -1.05
N TYR A 18 4.58 -33.74 -0.95
CA TYR A 18 5.91 -33.19 -1.21
C TYR A 18 6.08 -32.73 -2.66
N GLN A 19 5.59 -33.51 -3.63
CA GLN A 19 5.64 -33.15 -5.05
C GLN A 19 4.73 -31.96 -5.38
N MET A 20 3.50 -31.95 -4.86
CA MET A 20 2.55 -30.84 -5.05
C MET A 20 3.06 -29.54 -4.42
N GLY A 21 3.67 -29.60 -3.23
CA GLY A 21 4.24 -28.43 -2.56
C GLY A 21 5.47 -27.83 -3.27
N ARG A 22 6.16 -28.61 -4.13
CA ARG A 22 7.30 -28.14 -4.94
C ARG A 22 6.95 -27.83 -6.39
N TYR A 23 5.75 -28.19 -6.83
CA TYR A 23 5.34 -27.93 -8.21
C TYR A 23 5.16 -26.43 -8.44
N ILE A 24 5.89 -25.90 -9.41
CA ILE A 24 5.73 -24.54 -9.93
C ILE A 24 5.09 -24.67 -11.31
N SER A 25 4.00 -23.95 -11.55
CA SER A 25 3.34 -23.97 -12.87
C SER A 25 4.26 -23.38 -13.94
N SER A 26 4.10 -23.80 -15.21
CA SER A 26 4.92 -23.27 -16.31
C SER A 26 4.89 -21.75 -16.41
N ASN A 27 3.73 -21.13 -16.12
CA ASN A 27 3.59 -19.67 -16.10
C ASN A 27 4.42 -19.03 -14.98
N GLU A 28 4.33 -19.56 -13.76
CA GLU A 28 5.11 -19.05 -12.63
C GLU A 28 6.63 -19.25 -12.82
N ALA A 29 7.05 -20.37 -13.41
CA ALA A 29 8.46 -20.63 -13.72
C ALA A 29 9.01 -19.64 -14.76
N VAL A 30 8.26 -19.41 -15.84
CA VAL A 30 8.62 -18.42 -16.87
C VAL A 30 8.70 -17.02 -16.27
N TRP A 31 7.76 -16.66 -15.38
CA TRP A 31 7.81 -15.39 -14.67
C TRP A 31 9.06 -15.26 -13.79
N ARG A 32 9.40 -16.28 -13.00
CA ARG A 32 10.63 -16.25 -12.16
C ARG A 32 11.90 -16.13 -13.00
N ILE A 33 11.96 -16.76 -14.16
CA ILE A 33 13.13 -16.72 -15.06
C ILE A 33 13.24 -15.36 -15.76
N LEU A 34 12.14 -14.87 -16.33
CA LEU A 34 12.16 -13.68 -17.18
C LEU A 34 11.94 -12.38 -16.39
N SER A 35 11.44 -12.49 -15.15
CA SER A 35 11.17 -11.37 -14.23
C SER A 35 10.35 -10.24 -14.88
N PHE A 36 9.46 -10.59 -15.81
CA PHE A 36 8.60 -9.61 -16.45
C PHE A 36 7.61 -9.01 -15.44
N PRO A 37 7.30 -7.70 -15.52
CA PRO A 37 6.22 -7.12 -14.73
C PRO A 37 4.89 -7.79 -15.13
N ILE A 38 4.24 -8.49 -14.20
CA ILE A 38 2.97 -9.21 -14.44
C ILE A 38 1.81 -8.23 -14.61
N HIS A 39 1.89 -7.12 -13.89
CA HIS A 39 0.84 -6.12 -13.79
C HIS A 39 1.46 -4.81 -13.33
N ASP A 40 1.17 -3.75 -14.07
CA ASP A 40 1.24 -2.40 -13.53
C ASP A 40 -0.15 -2.06 -13.00
N TRP A 41 -0.22 -1.65 -11.73
CA TRP A 41 -1.50 -1.24 -11.15
C TRP A 41 -1.78 0.17 -11.66
N HIS A 42 -2.80 0.27 -12.51
CA HIS A 42 -3.39 1.55 -12.87
C HIS A 42 -4.79 1.62 -12.25
N PRO A 43 -4.99 2.44 -11.22
CA PRO A 43 -4.04 3.37 -10.60
C PRO A 43 -3.07 2.75 -9.59
N VAL A 44 -2.03 3.50 -9.21
CA VAL A 44 -1.07 3.10 -8.16
C VAL A 44 -1.80 3.02 -6.82
N VAL A 45 -1.87 1.83 -6.23
CA VAL A 45 -2.47 1.66 -4.89
C VAL A 45 -1.50 2.14 -3.82
N LEU A 46 -1.94 3.17 -3.10
CA LEU A 46 -1.23 3.71 -1.94
C LEU A 46 -1.79 3.07 -0.66
N HIS A 47 -0.93 2.43 0.13
CA HIS A 47 -1.33 1.94 1.46
C HIS A 47 -1.36 3.11 2.47
N LEU A 48 -2.56 3.58 2.78
CA LEU A 48 -2.81 4.58 3.80
C LEU A 48 -2.72 3.95 5.20
N ALA A 49 -2.07 4.65 6.14
CA ALA A 49 -1.91 4.16 7.49
C ALA A 49 -3.21 4.37 8.27
N VAL A 50 -3.65 3.37 9.03
CA VAL A 50 -4.78 3.51 9.96
C VAL A 50 -4.35 2.97 11.31
N HIS A 51 -4.42 3.80 12.34
CA HIS A 51 -4.04 3.45 13.70
C HIS A 51 -4.71 4.38 14.70
N LEU A 52 -4.75 3.96 15.96
CA LEU A 52 -5.19 4.79 17.08
C LEU A 52 -4.13 5.84 17.43
N GLU A 53 -4.49 6.79 18.30
CA GLU A 53 -3.55 7.75 18.86
C GLU A 53 -2.38 7.02 19.52
N ASN A 54 -1.15 7.41 19.17
CA ASN A 54 0.10 6.75 19.59
C ASN A 54 0.23 5.24 19.21
N GLY A 55 -0.72 4.69 18.44
CA GLY A 55 -0.70 3.31 17.94
C GLY A 55 0.06 3.13 16.62
N GLN A 56 0.90 4.10 16.24
CA GLN A 56 1.63 4.06 14.99
C GLN A 56 2.76 3.04 15.00
N ARG A 57 2.95 2.37 13.87
CA ARG A 57 4.06 1.43 13.70
C ARG A 57 5.37 2.20 13.55
N VAL A 58 6.31 1.94 14.47
CA VAL A 58 7.63 2.57 14.48
C VAL A 58 8.71 1.50 14.42
N TYR A 59 9.66 1.69 13.52
CA TYR A 59 10.87 0.87 13.46
C TYR A 59 11.99 1.61 14.19
N PHE A 60 12.64 0.93 15.12
CA PHE A 60 13.69 1.49 15.94
C PHE A 60 14.89 0.55 16.03
N THR A 61 16.05 1.12 16.33
CA THR A 61 17.30 0.47 16.71
C THR A 61 17.63 0.85 18.16
N ALA A 62 18.61 0.19 18.77
CA ALA A 62 19.01 0.47 20.16
C ALA A 62 19.34 1.96 20.38
N ASP A 63 19.95 2.61 19.38
CA ASP A 63 20.38 4.00 19.48
C ASP A 63 19.25 5.02 19.31
N ASN A 64 18.19 4.68 18.56
CA ASN A 64 17.14 5.64 18.19
C ASN A 64 15.84 5.47 18.98
N ILE A 65 15.77 4.49 19.90
CA ILE A 65 14.54 4.14 20.62
C ILE A 65 13.98 5.32 21.43
N GLN A 66 14.86 6.06 22.12
CA GLN A 66 14.47 7.21 22.96
C GLN A 66 13.88 8.34 22.10
N GLN A 67 14.52 8.63 20.97
CA GLN A 67 14.05 9.66 20.03
C GLN A 67 12.73 9.26 19.36
N SER A 68 12.63 7.99 18.98
CA SER A 68 11.43 7.43 18.33
C SER A 68 10.22 7.37 19.27
N ALA A 69 10.46 7.13 20.56
CA ALA A 69 9.42 7.17 21.59
C ALA A 69 8.97 8.61 21.89
N ALA A 70 9.91 9.55 21.98
CA ALA A 70 9.60 10.95 22.26
C ALA A 70 8.93 11.67 21.07
N ARG A 71 9.38 11.37 19.84
CA ARG A 71 8.85 11.97 18.62
C ARG A 71 8.68 10.90 17.55
N PRO A 72 7.50 10.27 17.51
CA PRO A 72 7.30 9.13 16.64
C PRO A 72 7.15 9.64 15.19
N PRO A 73 7.53 8.84 14.18
CA PRO A 73 7.61 9.27 12.78
C PRO A 73 6.25 9.65 12.21
N ARG A 74 6.19 10.70 11.39
CA ARG A 74 4.98 11.09 10.67
C ARG A 74 4.46 9.95 9.80
N THR A 75 3.18 9.63 9.93
CA THR A 75 2.46 8.69 9.07
C THR A 75 1.58 9.45 8.08
N THR A 76 1.04 8.75 7.09
CA THR A 76 0.05 9.32 6.16
C THR A 76 -1.23 9.74 6.89
N LEU A 77 -1.55 9.19 8.06
CA LEU A 77 -2.74 9.58 8.81
C LEU A 77 -2.51 10.85 9.62
N THR A 78 -1.39 10.93 10.35
CA THR A 78 -1.09 12.12 11.15
C THR A 78 -0.92 13.36 10.27
N THR A 79 -0.31 13.17 9.10
CA THR A 79 -0.13 14.26 8.12
C THR A 79 -1.41 14.63 7.39
N PHE A 80 -2.39 13.73 7.29
CA PHE A 80 -3.72 14.07 6.82
C PHE A 80 -4.43 15.01 7.80
N PHE A 81 -4.34 14.77 9.11
CA PHE A 81 -4.90 15.69 10.09
C PHE A 81 -4.24 17.07 10.04
N GLU A 82 -2.90 17.14 9.98
CA GLU A 82 -2.17 18.41 9.77
C GLU A 82 -2.60 19.12 8.46
N LEU A 83 -2.88 18.35 7.41
CA LEU A 83 -3.35 18.89 6.13
C LEU A 83 -4.76 19.47 6.24
N CYS A 84 -5.67 18.79 6.94
CA CYS A 84 -7.04 19.28 7.15
C CYS A 84 -7.10 20.56 7.99
N GLU A 85 -6.11 20.80 8.85
CA GLU A 85 -5.98 22.05 9.61
C GLU A 85 -5.53 23.23 8.73
N THR A 86 -4.71 22.95 7.71
CA THR A 86 -4.03 23.99 6.90
C THR A 86 -4.71 24.26 5.56
N ASP A 87 -5.33 23.26 4.94
CA ASP A 87 -5.96 23.35 3.62
C ASP A 87 -7.48 23.13 3.72
N GLU A 88 -8.26 24.19 3.44
CA GLU A 88 -9.73 24.14 3.48
C GLU A 88 -10.31 23.10 2.53
N PHE A 89 -9.68 22.85 1.38
CA PHE A 89 -10.14 21.84 0.43
C PHE A 89 -9.92 20.43 0.98
N ALA A 90 -8.76 20.16 1.57
CA ALA A 90 -8.47 18.86 2.16
C ALA A 90 -9.43 18.49 3.30
N ARG A 91 -9.93 19.49 4.04
CA ARG A 91 -10.95 19.30 5.08
C ARG A 91 -12.31 18.81 4.55
N THR A 92 -12.59 19.03 3.27
CA THR A 92 -13.83 18.55 2.63
C THR A 92 -13.76 17.08 2.21
N LEU A 93 -12.57 16.49 2.21
CA LEU A 93 -12.31 15.16 1.68
C LEU A 93 -12.24 14.10 2.79
N LEU A 94 -12.67 12.89 2.45
CA LEU A 94 -12.39 11.71 3.25
C LEU A 94 -10.92 11.30 3.10
N TYR A 95 -10.39 10.63 4.12
CA TYR A 95 -9.01 10.16 4.10
C TYR A 95 -8.69 9.26 2.88
N SER A 96 -9.65 8.42 2.48
CA SER A 96 -9.55 7.57 1.28
C SER A 96 -9.56 8.33 -0.05
N GLU A 97 -10.09 9.56 -0.07
CA GLU A 97 -10.19 10.38 -1.28
C GLU A 97 -8.96 11.28 -1.46
N ILE A 98 -8.20 11.52 -0.40
CA ILE A 98 -6.99 12.37 -0.43
C ILE A 98 -6.00 11.96 -1.53
N PRO A 99 -5.70 10.66 -1.75
CA PRO A 99 -4.80 10.26 -2.84
C PRO A 99 -5.26 10.69 -4.24
N GLN A 100 -6.55 10.96 -4.46
CA GLN A 100 -7.07 11.43 -5.76
C GLN A 100 -6.66 12.89 -6.06
N TYR A 101 -6.39 13.69 -5.03
CA TYR A 101 -6.08 15.12 -5.16
C TYR A 101 -4.67 15.48 -4.70
N PHE A 102 -4.09 14.67 -3.82
CA PHE A 102 -2.76 14.86 -3.23
C PHE A 102 -1.88 13.65 -3.49
N THR A 103 -0.59 13.90 -3.62
CA THR A 103 0.46 12.88 -3.74
C THR A 103 1.29 12.87 -2.47
N TRP A 104 1.58 11.68 -1.94
CA TRP A 104 2.48 11.52 -0.82
C TRP A 104 3.94 11.74 -1.25
N ASN A 105 4.64 12.67 -0.59
CA ASN A 105 6.08 12.86 -0.75
C ASN A 105 6.81 12.11 0.39
N PRO A 106 7.50 10.99 0.10
CA PRO A 106 8.18 10.20 1.13
C PRO A 106 9.40 10.91 1.75
N SER A 107 10.04 11.83 1.02
CA SER A 107 11.21 12.58 1.50
C SER A 107 10.83 13.63 2.53
N SER A 108 9.78 14.41 2.26
CA SER A 108 9.28 15.41 3.21
C SER A 108 8.26 14.85 4.20
N LYS A 109 7.76 13.63 3.96
CA LYS A 109 6.63 13.01 4.70
C LYS A 109 5.43 13.95 4.78
N THR A 110 5.03 14.50 3.63
CA THR A 110 3.88 15.41 3.52
C THR A 110 3.07 15.12 2.27
N PHE A 111 1.78 15.46 2.32
CA PHE A 111 0.93 15.51 1.13
C PHE A 111 1.21 16.79 0.34
N GLN A 112 1.30 16.64 -0.98
CA GLN A 112 1.44 17.76 -1.92
C GLN A 112 0.29 17.70 -2.92
N ARG A 113 -0.26 18.85 -3.31
CA ARG A 113 -1.30 18.91 -4.34
C ARG A 113 -0.80 18.31 -5.65
N ARG A 114 -1.67 17.56 -6.33
CA ARG A 114 -1.37 17.00 -7.63
C ARG A 114 -1.16 18.12 -8.66
N LYS A 115 -0.14 17.93 -9.49
CA LYS A 115 0.19 18.84 -10.61
C LYS A 115 -0.46 18.38 -11.93
N GLN A 116 -0.82 17.11 -12.02
CA GLN A 116 -1.41 16.48 -13.21
C GLN A 116 -2.83 16.02 -12.90
N GLY A 117 -3.65 15.90 -13.95
CA GLY A 117 -5.05 15.49 -13.86
C GLY A 117 -6.03 16.58 -14.29
N GLU A 118 -7.32 16.28 -14.11
CA GLU A 118 -8.43 17.16 -14.47
C GLU A 118 -8.57 18.29 -13.46
N ARG A 119 -9.02 19.47 -13.93
CA ARG A 119 -9.30 20.59 -13.02
C ARG A 119 -10.57 20.29 -12.25
N VAL A 120 -10.56 20.58 -10.96
CA VAL A 120 -11.75 20.46 -10.13
C VAL A 120 -12.56 21.75 -10.25
N ASP A 121 -13.85 21.62 -10.55
CA ASP A 121 -14.75 22.76 -10.65
C ASP A 121 -14.82 23.52 -9.32
N GLY A 122 -14.75 24.84 -9.39
CA GLY A 122 -14.71 25.73 -8.21
C GLY A 122 -13.34 25.87 -7.55
N TYR A 123 -12.33 25.07 -7.92
CA TYR A 123 -10.98 25.11 -7.32
C TYR A 123 -9.88 25.20 -8.40
N PRO A 124 -9.43 26.42 -8.78
CA PRO A 124 -8.52 26.62 -9.93
C PRO A 124 -7.14 25.96 -9.77
N ASN A 125 -6.70 25.76 -8.52
CA ASN A 125 -5.39 25.19 -8.17
C ASN A 125 -5.48 23.73 -7.68
N VAL A 126 -6.60 23.05 -7.94
CA VAL A 126 -6.79 21.64 -7.54
C VAL A 126 -6.92 20.79 -8.80
N ARG A 127 -6.20 19.67 -8.79
CA ARG A 127 -6.28 18.64 -9.83
C ARG A 127 -6.73 17.32 -9.24
N LYS A 128 -7.57 16.60 -9.97
CA LYS A 128 -8.04 15.26 -9.64
C LYS A 128 -7.50 14.24 -10.63
N THR A 129 -7.17 13.05 -10.15
CA THR A 129 -6.85 11.88 -10.99
C THR A 129 -7.69 10.70 -10.50
N ASP A 130 -7.98 9.76 -11.38
CA ASP A 130 -8.65 8.47 -11.08
C ASP A 130 -7.71 7.51 -10.34
N ALA A 131 -7.03 8.03 -9.31
CA ALA A 131 -6.13 7.27 -8.46
C ALA A 131 -6.88 6.28 -7.56
#